data_AF-A0A1Q8I4E0-F1
#
_entry.id   AF-A0A1Q8I4E0-F1
#
_cell.length_a   1.000
_cell.length_b   1.000
_cell.length_c   1.000
_cell.angle_alpha   90.00
_cell.angle_beta   90.00
_cell.angle_gamma   90.00
#
_symmetry.space_group_name_H-M   'P 1'
#
loop_
_entity.id
_entity.type
_entity.pdbx_description
1 polymer ?
#
loop_
_entity_poly.entity_id
_entity_poly.type
_entity_poly.pdbx_seq_one_letter_code
_entity_poly.pdbx_strand_id
1 'polypeptide(L)' 'MGRGRQKAKATKVARKLKYFSPETDYKALERELVSASSGSEPDDEIDYEELAAKYAVDDDDWDEDSK' A
#
# COMPACT_ATOMS: atom_id res chain seq x y z
N MET A 1 9.48 -24.51 -31.63
CA MET A 1 8.00 -24.45 -31.51
C MET A 1 7.47 -24.26 -30.07
N GLY A 2 8.24 -23.72 -29.10
CA GLY A 2 7.79 -23.59 -27.69
C GLY A 2 7.44 -22.17 -27.22
N ARG A 3 7.88 -21.12 -27.94
CA ARG A 3 7.80 -19.73 -27.46
C ARG A 3 6.37 -19.18 -27.40
N GLY A 4 5.48 -19.55 -28.33
CA GLY A 4 4.10 -19.07 -28.34
C GLY A 4 3.29 -19.51 -27.12
N ARG A 5 3.51 -20.76 -26.65
CA ARG A 5 2.88 -21.29 -25.44
C ARG A 5 3.39 -20.58 -24.18
N GLN A 6 4.69 -20.33 -24.10
CA GLN A 6 5.29 -19.57 -23.00
C GLN A 6 4.75 -18.13 -22.96
N LYS A 7 4.68 -17.45 -24.12
CA LYS A 7 4.12 -16.10 -24.23
C LYS A 7 2.65 -16.06 -23.76
N ALA A 8 1.83 -17.01 -24.21
CA ALA A 8 0.44 -17.11 -23.78
C ALA A 8 0.30 -17.33 -22.26
N LYS A 9 1.12 -18.23 -21.67
CA LYS A 9 1.16 -18.44 -20.22
C LYS A 9 1.58 -17.18 -19.47
N ALA A 10 2.63 -16.50 -19.93
CA ALA A 10 3.13 -15.26 -19.32
C ALA A 10 2.06 -14.15 -19.35
N THR A 11 1.40 -13.92 -20.49
CA THR A 11 0.31 -12.93 -20.59
C THR A 11 -0.86 -13.26 -19.67
N LYS A 12 -1.22 -14.55 -19.52
CA LYS A 12 -2.27 -14.98 -18.59
C LYS A 12 -1.89 -14.69 -17.13
N VAL A 13 -0.65 -14.98 -16.73
CA VAL A 13 -0.15 -14.68 -15.39
C VAL A 13 -0.08 -13.18 -15.16
N ALA A 14 0.47 -12.41 -16.09
CA ALA A 14 0.55 -10.96 -16.00
C ALA A 14 -0.84 -10.33 -15.85
N ARG A 15 -1.84 -10.80 -16.59
CA ARG A 15 -3.22 -10.33 -16.44
C ARG A 15 -3.78 -10.67 -15.07
N LYS A 16 -3.55 -11.90 -14.58
CA LYS A 16 -3.96 -12.28 -13.22
C LYS A 16 -3.35 -11.32 -12.22
N LEU A 17 -2.03 -11.08 -12.27
CA LEU A 17 -1.34 -10.16 -11.35
C LEU A 17 -1.85 -8.72 -11.45
N LYS A 18 -2.03 -8.20 -12.68
CA LYS A 18 -2.51 -6.82 -12.90
C LYS A 18 -3.90 -6.57 -12.31
N TYR A 19 -4.77 -7.57 -12.38
CA TYR A 19 -6.16 -7.46 -11.92
C TYR A 19 -6.42 -8.33 -10.68
N PHE A 20 -5.37 -8.74 -9.97
CA PHE A 20 -5.49 -9.49 -8.73
C PHE A 20 -5.78 -8.50 -7.62
N SER A 21 -7.01 -8.54 -7.11
CA SER A 21 -7.34 -7.96 -5.83
C SER A 21 -7.32 -9.09 -4.81
N PRO A 22 -6.38 -9.12 -3.85
CA PRO A 22 -6.45 -10.08 -2.76
C PRO A 22 -7.75 -9.87 -1.96
N GLU A 23 -8.32 -10.96 -1.46
CA GLU A 23 -9.39 -10.87 -0.48
C GLU A 23 -8.78 -10.49 0.87
N THR A 24 -9.37 -9.50 1.53
CA THR A 24 -8.95 -9.04 2.86
C THR A 24 -9.72 -9.82 3.93
N ASP A 25 -9.00 -10.48 4.84
CA ASP A 25 -9.63 -11.12 6.00
C ASP A 25 -9.97 -10.06 7.07
N TYR A 26 -11.21 -9.57 7.02
CA TYR A 26 -11.71 -8.59 7.97
C TYR A 26 -11.73 -9.11 9.41
N LYS A 27 -11.86 -10.43 9.64
CA LYS A 27 -11.88 -11.00 10.98
C LYS A 27 -10.50 -11.02 11.61
N ALA A 28 -9.46 -11.24 10.81
CA ALA A 28 -8.08 -11.06 11.27
C ALA A 28 -7.81 -9.59 11.63
N LEU A 29 -8.20 -8.65 10.76
CA LEU A 29 -8.02 -7.21 10.99
C LEU A 29 -8.72 -6.71 12.26
N GLU A 30 -9.98 -7.10 12.47
CA GLU A 30 -10.73 -6.74 13.69
C GLU A 30 -9.99 -7.19 14.95
N ARG A 31 -9.42 -8.41 14.96
CA ARG A 31 -8.66 -8.92 16.11
C ARG A 31 -7.39 -8.14 16.36
N GLU A 32 -6.65 -7.79 15.31
CA GLU A 32 -5.43 -6.98 15.42
C GLU A 32 -5.73 -5.59 15.99
N LEU A 33 -6.76 -4.90 15.47
CA LEU A 33 -7.16 -3.57 15.96
C LEU A 33 -7.59 -3.60 17.43
N VAL A 34 -8.38 -4.59 17.84
CA VAL A 34 -8.78 -4.74 19.26
C VAL A 34 -7.56 -5.05 20.13
N SER A 35 -6.63 -5.89 19.65
CA SER A 35 -5.40 -6.19 20.39
C SER A 35 -4.48 -4.97 20.52
N ALA A 36 -4.36 -4.15 19.47
CA ALA A 36 -3.62 -2.89 19.51
C ALA A 36 -4.26 -1.89 20.48
N SER A 37 -5.59 -1.79 20.49
CA SER A 37 -6.32 -0.87 21.40
C SER A 37 -6.28 -1.26 22.88
N SER A 38 -5.93 -2.51 23.20
CA SER A 38 -5.89 -3.03 24.58
C SER A 38 -4.47 -3.15 25.13
N GLY A 39 -3.45 -3.04 24.28
CA GLY A 39 -2.09 -2.74 24.70
C GLY A 39 -2.00 -1.25 24.98
N SER A 40 -1.46 -0.88 26.13
CA SER A 40 -1.13 0.52 26.46
C SER A 40 -0.01 1.01 25.54
N GLU A 41 -0.30 1.26 24.26
CA GLU A 41 0.44 2.29 23.54
C GLU A 41 0.05 3.62 24.19
N PRO A 42 1.02 4.49 24.52
CA PRO A 42 0.67 5.83 24.92
C PRO A 42 -0.19 6.41 23.79
N ASP A 43 -1.30 7.02 24.17
CA ASP A 43 -1.98 8.01 23.35
C ASP A 43 -1.00 9.17 23.21
N ASP A 44 0.08 8.95 22.45
CA ASP A 44 0.96 9.99 21.99
C ASP A 44 0.06 10.80 21.09
N GLU A 45 -0.49 11.90 21.62
CA GLU A 45 -1.23 12.89 20.87
C GLU A 45 -0.38 13.23 19.65
N ILE A 46 -0.70 12.61 18.51
CA ILE A 46 0.07 12.80 17.29
C ILE A 46 -0.24 14.22 16.87
N ASP A 47 0.76 15.10 16.98
CA ASP A 47 0.66 16.44 16.44
C ASP A 47 0.62 16.34 14.91
N TYR A 48 -0.61 16.36 14.39
CA TYR A 48 -0.86 16.31 12.96
C TYR A 48 -0.27 17.52 12.23
N GLU A 49 -0.08 18.66 12.89
CA GLU A 49 0.57 19.83 12.28
C GLU A 49 2.06 19.57 12.07
N GLU A 50 2.76 19.00 13.05
CA GLU A 50 4.17 18.60 12.92
C GLU A 50 4.35 17.51 11.85
N LEU A 51 3.48 16.50 11.84
CA LEU A 51 3.53 15.42 10.86
C LEU A 51 3.28 15.94 9.44
N ALA A 52 2.32 16.85 9.27
CA ALA A 52 2.05 17.49 7.99
C ALA A 52 3.25 18.32 7.52
N ALA A 53 3.87 19.09 8.41
CA ALA A 53 5.08 19.86 8.08
C ALA A 53 6.25 18.97 7.66
N LYS A 54 6.44 17.81 8.31
CA LYS A 54 7.52 16.85 7.97
C LYS A 54 7.40 16.26 6.57
N TYR A 55 6.18 16.03 6.10
CA TYR A 55 5.90 15.43 4.78
C TYR A 55 5.34 16.41 3.76
N ALA A 56 5.29 17.70 4.10
CA ALA A 56 5.03 18.75 3.12
C ALA A 56 6.23 18.81 2.17
N VAL A 57 6.12 18.07 1.07
CA VAL A 57 6.97 18.26 -0.10
C VAL A 57 6.48 19.53 -0.77
N ASP A 58 7.37 20.50 -0.95
CA ASP A 58 7.03 21.76 -1.60
C ASP A 58 6.50 21.46 -3.01
N ASP A 59 5.44 22.14 -3.44
CA ASP A 59 4.79 21.88 -4.75
C ASP A 59 5.81 22.06 -5.90
N ASP A 60 6.83 22.90 -5.67
CA ASP A 60 7.96 23.18 -6.56
C ASP A 60 8.92 21.96 -6.74
N ASP A 61 9.00 21.03 -5.78
CA ASP A 61 9.85 19.82 -5.85
C ASP A 61 9.20 18.71 -6.70
N TRP A 62 7.86 18.71 -6.83
CA TRP A 62 7.14 17.77 -7.70
C TRP A 62 7.25 18.12 -9.19
N ASP A 63 7.40 19.41 -9.52
CA ASP A 63 7.53 19.89 -10.90
C ASP A 63 8.93 19.63 -11.50
N GLU A 64 9.97 19.48 -10.69
CA GLU A 64 11.35 19.30 -11.15
C GLU A 64 11.65 17.87 -11.66
N ASP A 65 10.97 16.85 -11.13
CA ASP A 65 11.12 15.44 -11.57
C ASP A 65 10.29 15.11 -12.84
N SER A 66 9.55 16.10 -13.37
CA SER A 66 8.69 15.96 -14.57
C SER A 66 9.32 16.52 -15.86
N LYS A 67 10.56 17.02 -15.82
CA LYS A 67 11.21 17.73 -16.93
C LYS A 67 12.26 16.93 -17.70
#